data_AF-A0A524GSE3-F1
#
_entry.id   AF-A0A524GSE3-F1
#
_cell.length_a   1.000
_cell.length_b   1.000
_cell.length_c   1.000
_cell.angle_alpha   90.00
_cell.angle_beta   90.00
_cell.angle_gamma   90.00
#
_symmetry.space_group_name_H-M   'P 1'
#
loop_
_entity.id
_entity.type
_entity.pdbx_description
1 polymer ?
#
loop_
_entity_poly.entity_id
_entity_poly.type
_entity_poly.pdbx_seq_one_letter_code
_entity_poly.pdbx_strand_id
1 'polypeptide(L)' 'ENPGYPAYAHARGYGLFSVNNLGQNSCDPKQEKVVWNLAKGQSITLRHRFYVQSGTELVPEKANKIFKQFSKMY' A
#
# COMPACT_ATOMS: atom_id res chain seq x y z
N GLU A 1 -9.79 -3.19 -6.17
CA GLU A 1 -8.53 -3.61 -5.52
C GLU A 1 -7.33 -3.02 -6.26
N ASN A 2 -6.24 -2.69 -5.55
CA ASN A 2 -5.03 -2.17 -6.20
C ASN A 2 -4.19 -3.33 -6.78
N PRO A 3 -3.58 -3.20 -7.97
CA PRO A 3 -2.61 -4.19 -8.46
C PRO A 3 -1.44 -4.33 -7.48
N GLY A 4 -0.82 -5.51 -7.39
CA GLY A 4 0.30 -5.72 -6.47
C GLY A 4 -0.07 -5.55 -5.00
N TYR A 5 -1.27 -5.96 -4.60
CA TYR A 5 -1.64 -6.11 -3.20
C TYR A 5 -1.12 -7.46 -2.64
N PRO A 6 -0.59 -7.50 -1.41
CA PRO A 6 -0.25 -6.37 -0.56
C PRO A 6 0.90 -5.54 -1.14
N ALA A 7 0.83 -4.22 -0.94
CA ALA A 7 1.81 -3.29 -1.49
C ALA A 7 3.18 -3.44 -0.81
N TYR A 8 4.25 -3.13 -1.56
CA TYR A 8 5.59 -3.05 -0.99
C TYR A 8 5.69 -1.82 -0.10
N ALA A 9 6.12 -2.02 1.16
CA ALA A 9 6.27 -0.96 2.14
C ALA A 9 7.72 -0.87 2.61
N HIS A 10 8.19 0.35 2.89
CA HIS A 10 9.49 0.59 3.47
C HIS A 10 9.39 1.67 4.55
N ALA A 11 10.09 1.45 5.66
CA ALA A 11 10.18 2.39 6.77
C ALA A 11 11.66 2.62 7.10
N ARG A 12 12.05 3.88 7.31
CA ARG A 12 13.38 4.27 7.76
C ARG A 12 13.33 4.87 9.15
N GLY A 13 14.42 4.69 9.91
CA GLY A 13 14.51 5.09 11.32
C GLY A 13 14.36 6.60 11.61
N TYR A 14 14.36 7.44 10.59
CA TYR A 14 14.16 8.90 10.70
C TYR A 14 12.73 9.33 10.32
N GLY A 15 11.75 8.43 10.37
CA GLY A 15 10.34 8.74 10.17
C GLY A 15 9.91 8.86 8.71
N LEU A 16 10.68 8.30 7.77
CA LEU A 16 10.28 8.20 6.36
C LEU A 16 9.57 6.86 6.11
N PHE A 17 8.36 6.94 5.55
CA PHE A 17 7.56 5.79 5.16
C PHE A 17 7.21 5.86 3.67
N SER A 18 7.23 4.72 2.99
CA SER A 18 6.73 4.59 1.62
C SER A 18 5.89 3.34 1.44
N VAL A 19 4.92 3.42 0.53
CA VAL A 19 4.08 2.32 0.06
C VAL A 19 3.99 2.42 -1.45
N ASN A 20 4.25 1.32 -2.16
CA ASN A 20 4.20 1.26 -3.61
C ASN A 20 3.71 -0.10 -4.11
N ASN A 21 2.53 -0.11 -4.73
CA ASN A 21 1.92 -1.29 -5.35
C ASN A 21 2.67 -1.83 -6.57
N LEU A 22 3.49 -1.00 -7.21
CA LEU A 22 4.32 -1.37 -8.37
C LEU A 22 5.81 -1.45 -7.97
N GLY A 23 6.10 -1.47 -6.66
CA GLY A 23 7.45 -1.33 -6.11
C GLY A 23 8.31 -2.59 -6.11
N GLN A 24 7.82 -3.71 -6.64
CA GLN A 24 8.45 -5.03 -6.53
C GLN A 24 9.96 -5.02 -6.82
N ASN A 25 10.36 -4.68 -8.05
CA ASN A 25 11.77 -4.63 -8.43
C ASN A 25 12.56 -3.49 -7.74
N SER A 26 11.91 -2.38 -7.42
CA SER A 26 12.55 -1.25 -6.71
C SER A 26 12.84 -1.55 -5.24
N CYS A 27 12.06 -2.45 -4.62
CA CYS A 27 12.25 -2.91 -3.25
C CYS A 27 13.11 -4.17 -3.17
N ASP A 28 13.01 -5.04 -4.16
CA ASP A 28 13.84 -6.24 -4.30
C ASP A 28 14.29 -6.41 -5.75
N PRO A 29 15.57 -6.11 -6.07
CA PRO A 29 16.11 -6.19 -7.43
C PRO A 29 16.05 -7.60 -8.05
N LYS A 30 15.85 -8.66 -7.25
CA LYS A 30 15.74 -10.04 -7.75
C LYS A 30 14.36 -10.35 -8.30
N GLN A 31 13.37 -9.50 -8.02
CA GLN A 31 11.99 -9.71 -8.45
C GLN A 31 11.72 -9.02 -9.79
N GLU A 32 10.72 -9.50 -10.51
CA GLU A 32 10.38 -8.96 -11.84
C GLU A 32 9.89 -7.51 -11.76
N LYS A 33 10.17 -6.76 -12.83
CA LYS A 33 9.68 -5.38 -12.96
C LYS A 33 8.21 -5.39 -13.29
N VAL A 34 7.41 -4.73 -12.45
CA VAL A 34 5.99 -4.50 -12.72
C VAL A 34 5.84 -3.23 -13.58
N VAL A 35 5.18 -3.37 -14.73
CA VAL A 35 4.81 -2.25 -15.60
C VAL A 35 3.31 -2.32 -15.86
N TRP A 36 2.58 -1.28 -15.48
CA TRP A 36 1.15 -1.17 -15.77
C TRP A 36 0.93 -0.23 -16.96
N ASN A 37 0.60 -0.78 -18.12
CA ASN A 37 0.38 -0.01 -19.34
C ASN A 37 -1.07 0.46 -19.41
N LEU A 38 -1.28 1.75 -19.71
CA LEU A 38 -2.61 2.32 -19.94
C LEU A 38 -2.72 2.76 -21.40
N ALA A 39 -3.74 2.29 -22.09
CA ALA A 39 -4.08 2.81 -23.40
C ALA A 39 -4.65 4.24 -23.29
N LYS A 40 -4.69 4.96 -24.41
CA LYS A 40 -5.28 6.31 -24.46
C LYS A 40 -6.72 6.28 -23.93
N GLY A 41 -7.00 7.14 -22.95
CA GLY A 41 -8.31 7.25 -22.31
C GLY A 41 -8.56 6.28 -21.14
N GLN A 42 -7.65 5.34 -20.87
CA GLN A 42 -7.72 4.52 -19.67
C GLN A 42 -7.14 5.23 -18.45
N SER A 43 -7.64 4.86 -17.27
CA SER A 43 -7.14 5.33 -15.99
C SER A 43 -6.99 4.16 -15.03
N ILE A 44 -6.09 4.32 -14.06
CA ILE A 44 -6.01 3.46 -12.89
C ILE A 44 -6.23 4.30 -11.65
N THR A 45 -6.99 3.77 -10.70
CA THR A 45 -7.16 4.37 -9.38
C THR A 45 -6.48 3.49 -8.35
N LEU A 46 -5.44 4.02 -7.71
CA LEU A 46 -4.79 3.39 -6.56
C LEU A 46 -5.33 4.03 -5.28
N ARG A 47 -5.82 3.22 -4.34
CA ARG A 47 -6.42 3.71 -3.10
C ARG A 47 -5.56 3.33 -1.90
N HIS A 48 -5.18 4.33 -1.11
CA HIS A 48 -4.36 4.18 0.08
C HIS A 48 -4.99 4.92 1.25
N ARG A 49 -4.74 4.44 2.46
CA ARG A 49 -5.10 5.12 3.70
C ARG A 49 -3.99 4.94 4.72
N PHE A 50 -3.46 6.07 5.21
CA PHE A 50 -2.65 6.09 6.42
C PHE A 50 -3.57 6.24 7.63
N TYR A 51 -3.32 5.44 8.65
CA TYR A 51 -4.00 5.53 9.94
C TYR A 51 -2.95 5.84 11.00
N VAL A 52 -3.14 6.96 11.70
CA VAL A 52 -2.27 7.41 12.78
C VAL A 52 -3.12 7.48 14.05
N GLN A 53 -2.68 6.82 15.12
CA GLN A 53 -3.25 6.99 16.45
C GLN A 53 -2.15 7.37 17.44
N SER A 54 -2.51 8.16 18.45
CA SER A 54 -1.66 8.51 19.57
C SER A 54 -2.04 7.71 20.82
N GLY A 55 -1.11 7.65 21.78
CA GLY A 55 -1.36 7.23 23.17
C GLY A 55 -1.39 5.72 23.43
N THR A 56 -1.73 4.88 22.45
CA THR A 56 -1.72 3.41 22.62
C THR A 56 -1.22 2.71 21.37
N GLU A 57 -0.67 1.52 21.54
CA GLU A 57 -0.33 0.64 20.42
C GLU A 57 -1.61 0.14 19.72
N LEU A 58 -1.55 -0.01 18.40
CA LEU A 58 -2.67 -0.52 17.63
C LEU A 58 -2.63 -2.05 17.62
N VAL A 59 -3.53 -2.69 18.35
CA VAL A 59 -3.62 -4.16 18.37
C VAL A 59 -4.10 -4.73 17.02
N PRO A 60 -3.67 -5.95 16.64
CA PRO A 60 -3.95 -6.54 15.33
C PRO A 60 -5.44 -6.62 14.98
N GLU A 61 -6.31 -6.94 15.94
CA GLU A 61 -7.76 -7.04 15.71
C GLU A 61 -8.35 -5.71 15.27
N LYS A 62 -7.93 -4.61 15.91
CA LYS A 62 -8.37 -3.25 15.60
C LYS A 62 -7.80 -2.80 14.25
N ALA A 63 -6.52 -3.07 13.98
CA ALA A 63 -5.89 -2.79 12.67
C ALA A 63 -6.66 -3.50 11.53
N ASN A 64 -6.94 -4.79 11.69
CA ASN A 64 -7.70 -5.57 10.72
C ASN A 64 -9.13 -5.06 10.53
N LYS A 65 -9.79 -4.62 11.61
CA LYS A 65 -11.13 -4.02 11.51
C LYS A 65 -11.09 -2.72 10.70
N ILE A 66 -10.13 -1.83 10.97
CA ILE A 66 -9.94 -0.57 10.24
C ILE A 66 -9.67 -0.85 8.76
N PHE A 67 -8.79 -1.81 8.46
CA PHE A 67 -8.50 -2.22 7.09
C PHE A 67 -9.74 -2.77 6.38
N LYS A 68 -10.49 -3.70 7.00
CA LYS A 68 -11.72 -4.24 6.43
C LYS A 68 -12.79 -3.17 6.18
N GLN A 69 -12.90 -2.18 7.05
CA GLN A 69 -13.81 -1.05 6.84
C GLN A 69 -13.36 -0.20 5.65
N PHE A 70 -12.06 0.09 5.54
CA PHE A 70 -11.48 0.78 4.39
C PHE A 70 -11.77 0.06 3.07
N SER A 71 -11.45 -1.24 3.01
CA SER A 71 -11.62 -2.07 1.82
C SER A 71 -13.07 -2.32 1.42
N LYS A 72 -14.06 -2.00 2.27
CA LYS A 72 -15.48 -2.09 1.91
C LYS A 72 -16.03 -0.82 1.25
N MET A 73 -15.33 0.30 1.36
CA MET A 73 -15.76 1.57 0.74
C MET A 73 -15.42 1.66 -0.74
N TYR A 74 -14.58 0.76 -1.25
CA TYR A 74 -13.99 0.81 -2.59
C TYR A 74 -13.75 -0.57 -3.16
#